data_AF-A0A178ELD3-F1
#
_entry.id   AF-A0A178ELD3-F1
#
_cell.length_a   1.000
_cell.length_b   1.000
_cell.length_c   1.000
_cell.angle_alpha   90.00
_cell.angle_beta   90.00
_cell.angle_gamma   90.00
#
_symmetry.space_group_name_H-M   'P 1'
#
loop_
_entity.id
_entity.type
_entity.pdbx_description
1 polymer ?
#
loop_
_entity_poly.entity_id
_entity_poly.type
_entity_poly.pdbx_seq_one_letter_code
_entity_poly.pdbx_strand_id
1 'polypeptide(L)'
;MSTLRSLWNRLLGRKENTLPPFNFARNRFPAKKKWPPTLRNLTEKQQFRFERKFKRRHKLKNIRPTWDRWTKILQWSMISTILVYGVLFHDYRQDPWNPKPGEQVFEDFRGWFFGLFGNFYTHSELSMKGEARGSRRVESTPGQPRD
;
A
#
# COMPACT_ATOMS: atom_id res chain seq x y z
N MET A 1 -13.38 -8.38 -22.96
CA MET A 1 -13.57 -8.25 -21.49
C MET A 1 -12.95 -9.38 -20.65
N SER A 2 -12.29 -10.40 -21.22
CA SER A 2 -11.75 -11.56 -20.49
C SER A 2 -10.32 -11.39 -19.92
N THR A 3 -9.54 -10.44 -20.45
CA THR A 3 -8.11 -10.25 -20.09
C THR A 3 -7.92 -9.57 -18.74
N LEU A 4 -8.77 -8.59 -18.39
CA LEU A 4 -8.70 -7.89 -17.11
C LEU A 4 -9.04 -8.83 -15.93
N ARG A 5 -10.03 -9.70 -16.11
CA ARG A 5 -10.46 -10.68 -15.11
C ARG A 5 -9.36 -11.73 -14.85
N SER A 6 -8.63 -12.16 -15.88
CA SER A 6 -7.55 -13.16 -15.71
C SER A 6 -6.33 -12.57 -14.96
N LEU A 7 -6.00 -11.30 -15.22
CA LEU A 7 -4.99 -10.55 -14.48
C LEU A 7 -5.37 -10.36 -13.01
N TRP A 8 -6.65 -10.06 -12.75
CA TRP A 8 -7.17 -9.89 -11.39
C TRP A 8 -7.17 -11.20 -10.60
N ASN A 9 -7.56 -12.32 -11.24
CA ASN A 9 -7.49 -13.66 -10.64
C ASN A 9 -6.05 -14.11 -10.36
N ARG A 10 -5.09 -13.69 -11.20
CA ARG A 10 -3.64 -13.91 -11.00
C ARG A 10 -3.11 -13.11 -9.81
N LEU A 11 -3.52 -11.84 -9.66
CA LEU A 11 -3.13 -10.98 -8.54
C LEU A 11 -3.67 -11.50 -7.19
N LEU A 12 -4.90 -12.02 -7.16
CA LEU A 12 -5.46 -12.61 -5.94
C LEU A 12 -4.98 -14.04 -5.64
N GLY A 13 -4.23 -14.68 -6.54
CA GLY A 13 -3.73 -16.04 -6.34
C GLY A 13 -4.82 -17.12 -6.21
N ARG A 14 -6.06 -16.84 -6.65
CA ARG A 14 -7.10 -17.86 -6.72
C ARG A 14 -6.82 -18.76 -7.92
N LYS A 15 -6.22 -19.92 -7.66
CA LYS A 15 -6.26 -21.03 -8.60
C LYS A 15 -7.66 -21.66 -8.50
N GLU A 16 -8.53 -21.37 -9.45
CA GLU A 16 -9.77 -22.13 -9.59
C GLU A 16 -9.39 -23.58 -9.87
N ASN A 17 -9.93 -24.51 -9.07
CA ASN A 17 -9.70 -25.93 -9.30
C ASN A 17 -10.40 -26.30 -10.61
N THR A 18 -9.65 -26.63 -11.65
CA THR A 18 -10.16 -27.00 -12.99
C THR A 18 -10.71 -28.43 -13.03
N LEU A 19 -10.84 -29.08 -11.87
CA LEU A 19 -11.28 -30.46 -11.76
C LEU A 19 -12.82 -30.49 -11.70
N PRO A 20 -13.48 -31.40 -12.43
CA PRO A 20 -14.92 -31.60 -12.28
C PRO A 20 -15.25 -32.00 -10.84
N PRO A 21 -16.48 -31.73 -10.36
CA PRO A 21 -16.88 -32.09 -9.00
C PRO A 21 -16.68 -33.59 -8.77
N PHE A 22 -16.02 -33.93 -7.65
CA PHE A 22 -15.65 -35.31 -7.35
C PHE A 22 -16.90 -36.17 -7.16
N ASN A 23 -17.07 -37.18 -8.02
CA ASN A 23 -18.20 -38.11 -7.92
C ASN A 23 -17.83 -39.34 -7.08
N PHE A 24 -18.41 -39.43 -5.88
CA PHE A 24 -18.13 -40.53 -4.94
C PHE A 24 -18.54 -41.91 -5.47
N ALA A 25 -19.56 -42.01 -6.33
CA ALA A 25 -20.06 -43.28 -6.83
C ALA A 25 -19.15 -43.91 -7.91
N ARG A 26 -18.40 -43.08 -8.65
CA ARG A 26 -17.47 -43.53 -9.70
C ARG A 26 -16.03 -43.72 -9.20
N ASN A 27 -15.79 -43.60 -7.90
CA ASN A 27 -14.44 -43.67 -7.34
C ASN A 27 -13.90 -45.12 -7.38
N ARG A 28 -12.83 -45.35 -8.16
CA ARG A 28 -12.15 -46.66 -8.27
C ARG A 28 -11.57 -47.14 -6.94
N PHE A 29 -11.25 -46.23 -6.03
CA PHE A 29 -10.67 -46.55 -4.72
C PHE A 29 -11.56 -46.02 -3.59
N PRO A 30 -12.65 -46.74 -3.25
CA PRO A 30 -13.55 -46.31 -2.18
C PRO A 30 -12.84 -46.33 -0.83
N ALA A 31 -13.16 -45.35 0.02
CA ALA A 31 -12.62 -45.30 1.37
C ALA A 31 -13.15 -46.46 2.20
N LYS A 32 -12.27 -47.35 2.67
CA LYS A 32 -12.65 -48.51 3.52
C LYS A 32 -13.30 -48.10 4.84
N LYS A 33 -12.98 -46.91 5.35
CA LYS A 33 -13.55 -46.34 6.58
C LYS A 33 -14.13 -44.97 6.25
N LYS A 34 -15.39 -44.74 6.63
CA LYS A 34 -16.05 -43.45 6.48
C LYS A 34 -15.38 -42.42 7.40
N TRP A 35 -14.84 -41.37 6.83
CA TRP A 35 -14.42 -40.18 7.56
C TRP A 35 -15.57 -39.16 7.55
N PRO A 36 -15.77 -38.35 8.60
CA PRO A 36 -15.11 -38.36 9.90
C PRO A 36 -15.64 -39.47 10.83
N PRO A 37 -14.83 -39.96 11.77
CA PRO A 37 -15.33 -40.85 12.81
C PRO A 37 -16.33 -40.12 13.71
N THR A 38 -17.36 -40.82 14.19
CA THR A 38 -18.33 -40.28 15.15
C THR A 38 -17.63 -39.97 16.48
N LEU A 39 -17.32 -38.70 16.74
CA LEU A 39 -16.51 -38.27 17.90
C LEU A 39 -17.09 -38.72 19.25
N ARG A 40 -18.42 -38.85 19.35
CA ARG A 40 -19.14 -39.26 20.57
C ARG A 40 -18.86 -40.72 20.99
N ASN A 41 -18.49 -41.58 20.04
CA ASN A 41 -18.26 -43.01 20.31
C ASN A 41 -16.79 -43.33 20.64
N LEU A 42 -15.92 -42.31 20.72
CA LEU A 42 -14.50 -42.47 21.01
C LEU A 42 -14.23 -42.27 22.50
N THR A 43 -13.23 -42.97 23.05
CA THR A 43 -12.70 -42.71 24.39
C THR A 43 -12.20 -41.26 24.51
N GLU A 44 -12.38 -40.62 25.66
CA GLU A 44 -11.97 -39.23 25.93
C GLU A 44 -10.50 -38.96 25.56
N LYS A 45 -9.59 -39.89 25.88
CA LYS A 45 -8.18 -39.81 25.50
C LYS A 45 -7.99 -39.70 23.98
N GLN A 46 -8.79 -40.42 23.20
CA GLN A 46 -8.75 -40.36 21.74
C GLN A 46 -9.37 -39.05 21.22
N GLN A 47 -10.51 -38.63 21.79
CA GLN A 47 -11.15 -37.36 21.46
C GLN A 47 -10.18 -36.18 21.67
N PHE A 48 -9.49 -36.13 22.81
CA PHE A 48 -8.50 -35.09 23.11
C PHE A 48 -7.36 -35.04 22.07
N ARG A 49 -6.88 -36.21 21.61
CA ARG A 49 -5.86 -36.28 20.54
C ARG A 49 -6.38 -35.72 19.22
N PHE A 50 -7.63 -36.00 18.87
CA PHE A 50 -8.26 -35.46 17.67
C PHE A 50 -8.48 -33.96 17.76
N GLU A 51 -9.00 -33.46 18.88
CA GLU A 51 -9.13 -32.02 19.14
C GLU A 51 -7.78 -31.31 18.99
N ARG A 52 -6.75 -31.80 19.69
CA ARG A 52 -5.41 -31.20 19.63
C ARG A 52 -4.87 -31.16 18.21
N LYS A 53 -5.07 -32.24 17.43
CA LYS A 53 -4.66 -32.30 16.02
C LYS A 53 -5.48 -31.33 15.15
N PHE A 54 -6.79 -31.22 15.40
CA PHE A 54 -7.67 -30.29 14.70
C PHE A 54 -7.28 -28.83 14.96
N LYS A 55 -7.15 -28.42 16.23
CA LYS A 55 -6.74 -27.05 16.62
C LYS A 55 -5.40 -26.66 15.99
N ARG A 56 -4.41 -27.57 15.98
CA ARG A 56 -3.12 -27.35 15.31
C ARG A 56 -3.26 -27.13 13.81
N ARG A 57 -4.01 -28.00 13.12
CA ARG A 57 -4.24 -27.89 11.67
C ARG A 57 -5.04 -26.64 11.32
N HIS A 58 -6.03 -26.29 12.14
CA HIS A 58 -6.81 -25.08 11.96
C HIS A 58 -5.93 -23.84 12.11
N LYS A 59 -5.08 -23.79 13.14
CA LYS A 59 -4.09 -22.71 13.30
C LYS A 59 -3.21 -22.58 12.06
N LEU A 60 -2.64 -23.68 11.57
CA LEU A 60 -1.80 -23.67 10.37
C LEU A 60 -2.54 -23.21 9.11
N LYS A 61 -3.80 -23.65 8.92
CA LYS A 61 -4.64 -23.22 7.78
C LYS A 61 -5.10 -21.77 7.88
N ASN A 62 -5.19 -21.22 9.10
CA ASN A 62 -5.62 -19.86 9.34
C ASN A 62 -4.49 -18.83 9.16
N ILE A 63 -3.21 -19.27 9.17
CA ILE A 63 -2.09 -18.38 8.89
C ILE A 63 -2.21 -17.92 7.42
N ARG A 64 -2.53 -16.64 7.20
CA ARG A 64 -2.65 -16.01 5.88
C ARG A 64 -1.62 -14.90 5.72
N PRO A 65 -0.36 -15.23 5.38
CA PRO A 65 0.75 -14.28 5.41
C PRO A 65 0.59 -13.13 4.43
N THR A 66 -0.08 -13.35 3.30
CA THR A 66 -0.36 -12.31 2.30
C THR A 66 -1.38 -11.31 2.81
N TRP A 67 -2.47 -11.78 3.43
CA TRP A 67 -3.47 -10.91 4.05
C TRP A 67 -2.86 -10.08 5.17
N ASP A 68 -2.10 -10.71 6.06
CA ASP A 68 -1.43 -10.02 7.17
C ASP A 68 -0.41 -8.97 6.69
N ARG A 69 0.24 -9.20 5.55
CA ARG A 69 1.13 -8.21 4.93
C ARG A 69 0.34 -7.00 4.43
N TRP A 70 -0.77 -7.23 3.71
CA TRP A 70 -1.60 -6.15 3.17
C TRP A 70 -2.26 -5.32 4.26
N THR A 71 -2.77 -5.94 5.32
CA THR A 71 -3.37 -5.20 6.44
C THR A 71 -2.34 -4.35 7.17
N LYS A 72 -1.12 -4.84 7.37
CA LYS A 72 -0.02 -4.04 7.94
C LYS A 72 0.34 -2.85 7.06
N ILE A 73 0.43 -3.05 5.74
CA ILE A 73 0.68 -1.94 4.80
C ILE A 73 -0.45 -0.91 4.90
N LEU A 74 -1.71 -1.36 4.94
CA LEU A 74 -2.86 -0.45 5.08
C LEU A 74 -2.84 0.30 6.41
N GLN A 75 -2.52 -0.37 7.52
CA GLN A 75 -2.39 0.25 8.84
C GLN A 75 -1.32 1.34 8.84
N TRP A 76 -0.11 1.03 8.36
CA TRP A 76 0.97 2.01 8.25
C TRP A 76 0.63 3.14 7.29
N SER A 77 -0.07 2.85 6.18
CA SER A 77 -0.56 3.86 5.25
C SER A 77 -1.54 4.82 5.91
N MET A 78 -2.49 4.32 6.71
CA MET A 78 -3.46 5.14 7.42
C MET A 78 -2.77 6.03 8.47
N ILE A 79 -1.87 5.45 9.27
CA ILE A 79 -1.08 6.19 10.27
C ILE A 79 -0.27 7.29 9.56
N SER A 80 0.45 6.96 8.50
CA SER A 80 1.24 7.92 7.73
C SER A 80 0.37 9.02 7.13
N THR A 81 -0.81 8.70 6.61
CA THR A 81 -1.74 9.69 6.06
C THR A 81 -2.19 10.69 7.12
N ILE A 82 -2.55 10.22 8.31
CA ILE A 82 -2.95 11.08 9.43
C ILE A 82 -1.79 11.97 9.87
N LEU A 83 -0.57 11.42 9.96
CA LEU A 83 0.61 12.19 10.33
C LEU A 83 0.95 13.26 9.31
N VAL A 84 0.93 12.92 8.02
CA VAL A 84 1.16 13.87 6.92
C VAL A 84 0.10 14.98 6.95
N TYR A 85 -1.18 14.61 7.12
CA TYR A 85 -2.25 15.59 7.24
C TYR A 85 -2.07 16.52 8.44
N GLY A 86 -1.80 15.96 9.63
CA GLY A 86 -1.55 16.72 10.85
C GLY A 86 -0.39 17.71 10.67
N VAL A 87 0.76 17.21 10.23
CA VAL A 87 1.97 18.03 10.13
C VAL A 87 1.87 19.07 9.02
N LEU A 88 1.37 18.73 7.82
CA LEU A 88 1.41 19.63 6.67
C LEU A 88 0.14 20.47 6.46
N PHE A 89 -1.04 19.95 6.76
CA PHE A 89 -2.31 20.54 6.33
C PHE A 89 -3.22 20.98 7.48
N HIS A 90 -3.11 20.38 8.66
CA HIS A 90 -4.01 20.70 9.76
C HIS A 90 -3.74 22.10 10.32
N ASP A 91 -4.79 22.89 10.52
CA ASP A 91 -4.66 24.23 11.10
C ASP A 91 -4.84 24.19 12.62
N TYR A 92 -3.73 24.29 13.34
CA TYR A 92 -3.69 24.28 14.82
C TYR A 92 -4.06 25.63 15.44
N ARG A 93 -4.29 26.69 14.66
CA ARG A 93 -4.62 28.02 15.21
C ARG A 93 -5.96 28.06 15.92
N GLN A 94 -6.91 27.22 15.49
CA GLN A 94 -8.28 27.15 16.01
C GLN A 94 -8.47 26.02 17.03
N ASP A 95 -7.41 25.30 17.39
CA ASP A 95 -7.48 24.17 18.32
C ASP A 95 -7.55 24.68 19.78
N PRO A 96 -8.60 24.31 20.56
CA PRO A 96 -8.68 24.64 21.99
C PRO A 96 -7.50 24.13 22.82
N TRP A 97 -6.77 23.11 22.35
CA TRP A 97 -5.67 22.48 23.07
C TRP A 97 -4.29 23.04 22.71
N ASN A 98 -4.22 24.09 21.88
CA ASN A 98 -2.96 24.72 21.54
C ASN A 98 -2.46 25.60 22.71
N PRO A 99 -1.27 25.34 23.29
CA PRO A 99 -0.73 26.15 24.39
C PRO A 99 -0.45 27.60 24.01
N LYS A 100 -0.31 27.91 22.72
CA LYS A 100 -0.15 29.27 22.18
C LYS A 100 -1.28 29.58 21.19
N PRO A 101 -2.40 30.17 21.65
CA PRO A 101 -3.54 30.43 20.78
C PRO A 101 -3.14 31.37 19.63
N GLY A 102 -3.44 30.97 18.39
CA GLY A 102 -3.18 31.76 17.18
C GLY A 102 -1.86 31.47 16.45
N GLU A 103 -0.87 30.82 17.08
CA GLU A 103 0.36 30.37 16.40
C GLU A 103 0.20 28.96 15.83
N GLN A 104 0.76 28.71 14.64
CA GLN A 104 0.75 27.39 14.00
C GLN A 104 2.10 26.69 14.20
N VAL A 105 2.06 25.50 14.80
CA VAL A 105 3.23 24.77 15.31
C VAL A 105 4.24 24.29 14.26
N PHE A 106 3.82 24.10 13.00
CA PHE A 106 4.67 23.52 11.94
C PHE A 106 4.88 24.45 10.73
N GLU A 107 4.72 25.77 10.87
CA GLU A 107 4.89 26.70 9.75
C GLU A 107 6.27 26.63 9.09
N ASP A 108 7.34 26.66 9.89
CA ASP A 108 8.72 26.61 9.38
C ASP A 108 9.00 25.32 8.59
N PHE A 109 8.50 24.19 9.11
CA PHE A 109 8.63 22.90 8.45
C PHE A 109 7.84 22.85 7.13
N ARG A 110 6.61 23.38 7.12
CA ARG A 110 5.77 23.45 5.91
C ARG A 110 6.42 24.32 4.84
N GLY A 111 6.93 25.48 5.22
CA GLY A 111 7.64 26.39 4.31
C GLY A 111 8.85 25.73 3.66
N TRP A 112 9.68 25.06 4.46
CA TRP A 112 10.81 24.27 3.94
C TRP A 112 10.36 23.12 3.04
N PHE A 113 9.36 22.33 3.45
CA PHE A 113 8.85 21.18 2.70
C PHE A 113 8.29 21.59 1.33
N PHE A 114 7.44 22.61 1.30
CA PHE A 114 6.86 23.13 0.06
C PHE A 114 7.89 23.89 -0.79
N GLY A 115 8.90 24.53 -0.18
CA GLY A 115 10.03 25.12 -0.91
C GLY A 115 10.89 24.06 -1.61
N LEU A 116 11.16 22.93 -0.94
CA LEU A 116 11.85 21.79 -1.53
C LEU A 116 11.03 21.20 -2.68
N PHE A 117 9.75 20.91 -2.46
CA PHE A 117 8.85 20.38 -3.50
C PHE A 117 8.67 21.34 -4.67
N GLY A 118 8.55 22.64 -4.41
CA GLY A 118 8.46 23.68 -5.44
C GLY A 118 9.65 23.60 -6.40
N ASN A 119 10.87 23.58 -5.86
CA ASN A 119 12.10 23.51 -6.66
C ASN A 119 12.24 22.21 -7.49
N PHE A 120 11.64 21.10 -7.04
CA PHE A 120 11.65 19.83 -7.79
C PHE A 120 10.61 19.78 -8.92
N TYR A 121 9.47 20.47 -8.80
CA TYR A 121 8.39 20.43 -9.79
C TYR A 121 8.39 21.62 -10.76
N THR A 122 8.90 22.79 -10.37
CA THR A 122 9.15 23.89 -11.29
C THR A 122 10.40 23.57 -12.10
N HIS A 123 10.26 22.78 -13.17
CA HIS A 123 11.27 22.76 -14.22
C HIS A 123 11.50 24.19 -14.65
N SER A 124 12.74 24.65 -14.52
CA SER A 124 13.15 25.99 -14.87
C SER A 124 12.61 26.37 -16.25
N GLU A 125 11.79 27.43 -16.33
CA GLU A 125 11.50 28.08 -17.61
C GLU A 125 12.82 28.48 -18.31
N LEU A 126 13.91 28.63 -17.55
CA LEU A 126 15.28 28.83 -18.04
C LEU A 126 15.86 27.63 -18.83
N SER A 127 15.41 26.39 -18.61
CA SER A 127 15.85 25.24 -19.43
C SER A 127 15.00 25.03 -20.68
N MET A 128 13.78 25.57 -20.73
CA MET A 128 12.92 25.58 -21.93
C MET A 128 13.20 26.77 -22.85
N LYS A 129 13.82 27.84 -22.33
CA LYS A 129 14.38 28.95 -23.12
C LYS A 129 15.75 28.54 -23.68
N GLY A 130 15.75 27.48 -24.48
CA GLY A 130 16.86 27.17 -25.36
C GLY A 130 17.25 28.42 -26.14
N GLU A 131 18.55 28.69 -26.17
CA GLU A 131 19.23 29.80 -26.84
C GLU A 131 18.40 30.46 -27.94
N ALA A 132 18.07 31.75 -27.75
CA ALA A 132 17.71 32.59 -28.87
C ALA A 132 18.92 32.64 -29.82
N ARG A 133 18.88 31.80 -30.86
CA ARG A 133 19.75 31.90 -32.04
C ARG A 133 19.69 33.34 -32.56
N GLY A 134 20.73 34.13 -32.29
CA GLY A 134 20.98 35.36 -33.07
C GLY A 134 21.23 36.67 -32.33
N SER A 135 21.67 36.71 -31.06
CA SER A 135 22.24 37.96 -30.53
C SER A 135 23.67 38.16 -31.07
N ARG A 136 23.73 38.76 -32.26
CA ARG A 136 24.94 39.27 -32.92
C ARG A 136 25.72 40.14 -31.92
N ARG A 137 26.99 39.79 -31.69
CA ARG A 137 27.98 40.60 -30.99
C ARG A 137 28.06 41.96 -31.68
N VAL A 138 27.52 43.00 -31.06
CA VAL A 138 27.75 44.39 -31.49
C VAL A 138 29.05 44.82 -30.83
N GLU A 139 30.10 44.87 -31.64
CA GLU A 139 31.40 45.42 -31.29
C GLU A 139 31.26 46.93 -31.16
N SER A 140 31.58 47.49 -29.99
CA SER A 140 31.55 48.93 -29.76
C SER A 140 32.87 49.56 -30.23
N THR A 141 32.81 50.31 -31.32
CA THR A 141 33.88 51.18 -31.84
C THR A 141 34.33 52.18 -30.75
N PRO A 142 35.64 52.40 -30.55
CA PRO A 142 36.12 53.32 -29.52
C PRO A 142 35.99 54.78 -30.00
N GLY A 143 35.16 55.58 -29.34
CA GLY A 143 35.26 57.05 -29.42
C GLY A 143 33.97 57.87 -29.50
N GLN A 144 33.06 57.78 -28.53
CA GLN A 144 32.05 58.83 -28.34
C GLN A 144 31.95 59.29 -26.88
N PRO A 145 31.87 60.62 -26.63
CA PRO A 145 31.88 61.19 -25.30
C PRO A 145 30.53 60.99 -24.61
N ARG A 146 30.57 60.95 -23.27
CA ARG A 146 29.40 60.78 -22.41
C ARG A 146 28.89 62.15 -21.99
N ASP A 147 27.63 62.42 -22.31
CA ASP A 147 26.79 63.43 -21.65
C ASP A 147 25.96 62.75 -20.55
#